data_AF-A0AB36J7G4-F1
#
_entry.id   AF-A0AB36J7G4-F1
#
_cell.length_a   1.000
_cell.length_b   1.000
_cell.length_c   1.000
_cell.angle_alpha   90.00
_cell.angle_beta   90.00
_cell.angle_gamma   90.00
#
_symmetry.space_group_name_H-M   'P 1'
#
loop_
_entity.id
_entity.type
_entity.pdbx_description
1 polymer ?
#
loop_
_entity_poly.entity_id
_entity_poly.type
_entity_poly.pdbx_seq_one_letter_code
_entity_poly.pdbx_strand_id
1 'polypeptide(L)'
;MTEQQIRSFGQALAERFKQVSDERAAAERRFRKTFYSPASTRFEVLELERKRDIAQATYDTWDEITTNLPSEIQTAFKEHYQKINPMEAK
;
A
#
# COMPACT_ATOMS: atom_id res chain seq x y z
N MET A 1 -8.67 -24.63 -3.53
CA MET A 1 -8.93 -24.05 -2.19
C MET A 1 -10.41 -24.19 -1.91
N THR A 2 -10.82 -24.35 -0.65
CA THR A 2 -12.25 -24.24 -0.29
C THR A 2 -12.69 -22.78 -0.35
N GLU A 3 -14.01 -22.53 -0.46
CA GLU A 3 -14.56 -21.17 -0.48
C GLU A 3 -14.12 -20.37 0.77
N GLN A 4 -14.09 -21.02 1.94
CA GLN A 4 -13.63 -20.40 3.18
C GLN A 4 -12.14 -20.04 3.12
N GLN A 5 -11.29 -20.90 2.56
CA GLN A 5 -9.86 -20.60 2.38
C GLN A 5 -9.64 -19.43 1.42
N ILE A 6 -10.42 -19.35 0.33
CA ILE A 6 -10.35 -18.23 -0.63
C ILE A 6 -10.71 -16.91 0.07
N ARG A 7 -11.80 -16.90 0.84
CA ARG A 7 -12.22 -15.71 1.60
C ARG A 7 -11.16 -15.28 2.61
N SER A 8 -10.67 -16.19 3.45
CA SER A 8 -9.65 -15.87 4.45
C SER A 8 -8.35 -15.36 3.81
N PHE A 9 -7.94 -15.96 2.70
CA PHE A 9 -6.75 -15.53 1.98
C PHE A 9 -6.94 -14.14 1.34
N GLY A 10 -8.06 -13.90 0.65
CA GLY A 10 -8.38 -12.61 0.06
C GLY A 10 -8.45 -11.48 1.11
N GLN A 11 -9.02 -11.77 2.29
CA GLN A 11 -9.05 -10.82 3.41
C GLN A 11 -7.65 -10.50 3.94
N ALA A 12 -6.82 -11.53 4.17
CA ALA A 12 -5.45 -11.33 4.63
C ALA A 12 -4.60 -10.52 3.63
N LEU A 13 -4.79 -10.78 2.33
CA LEU A 13 -4.17 -9.99 1.27
C LEU A 13 -4.62 -8.53 1.29
N ALA A 14 -5.92 -8.27 1.49
CA ALA A 14 -6.47 -6.93 1.55
C ALA A 14 -5.91 -6.14 2.75
N GLU A 15 -5.84 -6.76 3.93
CA GLU A 15 -5.21 -6.16 5.12
C GLU A 15 -3.75 -5.82 4.86
N ARG A 16 -3.00 -6.75 4.25
CA ARG A 16 -1.60 -6.51 3.95
C ARG A 16 -1.42 -5.40 2.92
N PHE A 17 -2.23 -5.39 1.87
CA PHE A 17 -2.18 -4.36 0.83
C PHE A 17 -2.52 -2.97 1.37
N LYS A 18 -3.48 -2.89 2.30
CA LYS A 18 -3.78 -1.64 3.02
C LYS A 18 -2.57 -1.15 3.82
N GLN A 19 -1.90 -2.03 4.58
CA GLN A 19 -0.69 -1.66 5.31
C GLN A 19 0.38 -1.09 4.37
N VAL A 20 0.65 -1.75 3.25
CA VAL A 20 1.62 -1.26 2.25
C VAL A 20 1.20 0.09 1.67
N SER A 21 -0.09 0.27 1.38
CA SER A 21 -0.66 1.54 0.91
C SER A 21 -0.45 2.68 1.92
N ASP A 22 -0.72 2.41 3.19
CA ASP A 22 -0.57 3.35 4.30
C ASP A 22 0.91 3.71 4.54
N GLU A 23 1.81 2.72 4.46
CA GLU A 23 3.25 2.90 4.56
C GLU A 23 3.79 3.80 3.44
N ARG A 24 3.38 3.55 2.19
CA ARG A 24 3.71 4.40 1.04
C ARG A 24 3.23 5.84 1.24
N ALA A 25 1.97 6.02 1.64
CA ALA A 25 1.42 7.35 1.89
C ALA A 25 2.11 8.06 3.06
N ALA A 26 2.51 7.33 4.11
CA ALA A 26 3.28 7.88 5.22
C ALA A 26 4.69 8.29 4.81
N ALA A 27 5.38 7.47 4.01
CA ALA A 27 6.71 7.77 3.50
C ALA A 27 6.69 9.02 2.61
N GLU A 28 5.72 9.13 1.70
CA GLU A 28 5.52 10.30 0.84
C GLU A 28 5.25 11.58 1.66
N ARG A 29 4.36 11.51 2.65
CA ARG A 29 4.07 12.66 3.53
C ARG A 29 5.32 13.12 4.28
N ARG A 30 6.12 12.19 4.80
CA ARG A 30 7.38 12.51 5.51
C ARG A 30 8.39 13.14 4.57
N PHE A 31 8.58 12.57 3.38
CA PHE A 31 9.48 13.12 2.36
C PHE A 31 9.07 14.56 2.01
N ARG A 32 7.81 14.81 1.67
CA ARG A 32 7.34 16.17 1.33
C ARG A 32 7.55 17.16 2.46
N LYS A 33 7.22 16.78 3.71
CA LYS A 33 7.41 17.65 4.88
C LYS A 33 8.88 18.08 5.04
N THR A 34 9.81 17.16 4.84
CA THR A 34 11.25 17.44 4.96
C THR A 34 11.79 18.17 3.74
N PHE A 35 11.37 17.80 2.52
CA PHE A 35 11.84 18.41 1.28
C PHE A 35 11.54 19.91 1.20
N TYR A 36 10.35 20.32 1.68
CA TYR A 36 9.94 21.73 1.72
C TYR A 36 10.35 22.45 3.00
N SER A 37 11.01 21.77 3.93
CA SER A 37 11.46 22.38 5.19
C SER A 37 12.80 23.10 4.99
N PRO A 38 12.88 24.42 5.25
CA PRO A 38 14.12 25.17 5.11
C PRO A 38 15.19 24.79 6.15
N ALA A 39 14.78 24.09 7.23
CA ALA A 39 15.68 23.62 8.28
C ALA A 39 16.28 22.24 7.98
N SER A 40 15.87 21.58 6.91
CA SER A 40 16.27 20.21 6.61
C SER A 40 17.61 20.15 5.89
N THR A 41 18.43 19.17 6.27
CA THR A 41 19.71 18.92 5.61
C THR A 41 19.52 18.13 4.32
N ARG A 42 20.44 18.30 3.36
CA ARG A 42 20.45 17.51 2.12
C ARG A 42 20.51 16.00 2.41
N PHE A 43 21.25 15.60 3.44
CA PHE A 43 21.38 14.19 3.83
C PHE A 43 20.04 13.61 4.28
N GLU A 44 19.30 14.30 5.15
CA GLU A 44 17.97 13.87 5.61
C GLU A 44 16.97 13.75 4.45
N VAL A 45 17.01 14.69 3.51
CA VAL A 45 16.15 14.66 2.32
C VAL A 45 16.46 13.42 1.47
N LEU A 46 17.74 13.13 1.20
CA LEU A 46 18.15 11.95 0.42
C LEU A 46 17.79 10.63 1.12
N GLU A 47 17.92 10.57 2.45
CA GLU A 47 17.53 9.37 3.20
C GLU A 47 16.02 9.10 3.11
N LEU A 48 15.21 10.15 3.24
CA LEU A 48 13.75 10.05 3.12
C LEU A 48 13.30 9.79 1.69
N GLU A 49 14.00 10.35 0.69
CA GLU A 49 13.77 10.04 -0.72
C GLU A 49 13.96 8.55 -0.99
N ARG A 50 15.08 7.96 -0.53
CA ARG A 50 15.32 6.52 -0.65
C ARG A 50 14.22 5.69 0.03
N LYS A 51 13.76 6.11 1.21
CA LYS A 51 12.68 5.44 1.94
C LYS A 51 11.34 5.54 1.20
N ARG A 52 11.03 6.69 0.59
CA ARG A 52 9.86 6.87 -0.29
C ARG A 52 9.93 5.91 -1.47
N ASP A 53 11.06 5.86 -2.15
CA ASP A 53 11.22 5.03 -3.36
C ASP A 53 11.07 3.54 -3.04
N ILE A 54 11.64 3.07 -1.92
CA ILE A 54 11.45 1.69 -1.44
C ILE A 54 9.98 1.39 -1.15
N ALA A 55 9.28 2.31 -0.48
CA ALA A 55 7.87 2.14 -0.16
C ALA A 55 6.98 2.14 -1.43
N GLN A 56 7.32 2.97 -2.41
CA GLN A 56 6.64 2.99 -3.71
C GLN A 56 6.87 1.69 -4.48
N ALA A 57 8.12 1.23 -4.60
CA ALA A 57 8.43 -0.03 -5.28
C ALA A 57 7.75 -1.24 -4.61
N THR A 58 7.66 -1.23 -3.28
CA THR A 58 6.92 -2.26 -2.53
C THR A 58 5.43 -2.22 -2.88
N TYR A 59 4.83 -1.02 -2.90
CA TYR A 59 3.43 -0.86 -3.31
C TYR A 59 3.19 -1.35 -4.74
N ASP A 60 4.03 -0.95 -5.69
CA ASP A 60 3.90 -1.35 -7.10
C ASP A 60 3.94 -2.88 -7.25
N THR A 61 4.83 -3.54 -6.51
CA THR A 61 4.91 -5.00 -6.48
C THR A 61 3.61 -5.63 -5.97
N TRP A 62 3.05 -5.10 -4.88
CA TRP A 62 1.81 -5.62 -4.31
C TRP A 62 0.58 -5.30 -5.17
N ASP A 63 0.56 -4.15 -5.85
CA ASP A 63 -0.49 -3.77 -6.79
C ASP A 63 -0.51 -4.73 -8.00
N GLU A 64 0.66 -5.05 -8.53
CA GLU A 64 0.81 -6.05 -9.59
C GLU A 64 0.34 -7.44 -9.12
N ILE A 65 0.76 -7.88 -7.93
CA ILE A 65 0.34 -9.17 -7.36
C ILE A 65 -1.18 -9.24 -7.25
N THR A 66 -1.81 -8.22 -6.65
CA THR A 66 -3.26 -8.21 -6.39
C THR A 66 -4.10 -8.05 -7.67
N THR A 67 -3.55 -7.38 -8.68
CA THR A 67 -4.18 -7.25 -10.01
C THR A 67 -4.19 -8.58 -10.78
N ASN A 68 -3.16 -9.41 -10.62
CA ASN A 68 -2.98 -10.66 -11.36
C ASN A 68 -3.51 -11.91 -10.61
N LEU A 69 -4.24 -11.74 -9.51
CA LEU A 69 -4.83 -12.86 -8.76
C LEU A 69 -5.91 -13.60 -9.57
N PRO A 70 -6.10 -14.91 -9.33
CA PRO A 70 -7.30 -15.62 -9.79
C PRO A 70 -8.58 -14.90 -9.37
N SER A 71 -9.58 -14.89 -10.25
CA SER A 71 -10.82 -14.10 -10.11
C SER A 71 -11.55 -14.31 -8.77
N GLU A 72 -11.58 -15.54 -8.26
CA GLU A 72 -12.22 -15.88 -6.98
C GLU A 72 -11.52 -15.21 -5.79
N ILE A 73 -10.19 -15.21 -5.77
CA ILE A 73 -9.38 -14.57 -4.73
C ILE A 73 -9.46 -13.04 -4.89
N GLN A 74 -9.40 -12.55 -6.13
CA GLN A 74 -9.47 -11.12 -6.41
C GLN A 74 -10.81 -10.52 -5.96
N THR A 75 -11.91 -11.27 -6.10
CA THR A 75 -13.23 -10.86 -5.62
C THR A 75 -13.24 -10.72 -4.10
N ALA A 76 -12.80 -11.75 -3.37
CA ALA A 76 -12.70 -11.72 -1.92
C ALA A 76 -11.77 -10.60 -1.41
N PHE A 77 -10.65 -10.37 -2.09
CA PHE A 77 -9.74 -9.25 -1.84
C PHE A 77 -10.44 -7.90 -2.02
N LYS A 78 -11.06 -7.64 -3.17
CA LYS A 78 -11.72 -6.36 -3.48
C LYS A 78 -12.83 -6.04 -2.49
N GLU A 79 -13.68 -7.02 -2.18
CA GLU A 79 -14.79 -6.85 -1.22
C GLU A 79 -14.30 -6.47 0.17
N HIS A 80 -13.21 -7.08 0.65
CA HIS A 80 -12.64 -6.74 1.96
C HIS A 80 -11.90 -5.42 1.92
N TYR A 81 -11.07 -5.21 0.89
CA TYR A 81 -10.27 -4.00 0.73
C TYR A 81 -11.14 -2.74 0.68
N GLN A 82 -12.27 -2.76 -0.03
CA GLN A 82 -13.23 -1.65 -0.05
C GLN A 82 -13.82 -1.33 1.33
N LYS A 83 -14.01 -2.33 2.20
CA LYS A 83 -14.52 -2.14 3.56
C LYS A 83 -13.48 -1.51 4.48
N ILE A 84 -12.22 -1.94 4.38
CA ILE A 84 -11.14 -1.50 5.27
C ILE A 84 -10.41 -0.25 4.75
N ASN A 85 -10.54 0.06 3.48
CA ASN A 85 -10.02 1.26 2.85
C ASN A 85 -11.16 2.12 2.26
N PRO A 86 -12.05 2.67 3.10
CA PRO A 86 -13.06 3.61 2.65
C PRO A 86 -12.40 4.97 2.37
N MET A 87 -11.51 5.05 1.37
CA MET A 87 -11.18 6.35 0.78
C MET A 87 -12.35 6.74 -0.11
N GLU A 88 -13.14 7.71 0.38
CA GLU A 88 -14.16 8.51 -0.30
C GLU A 88 -14.66 7.95 -1.64
N ALA A 89 -15.87 7.41 -1.64
CA ALA A 89 -16.61 7.15 -2.86
C ALA A 89 -16.82 8.46 -3.63
N LYS A 90 -15.88 8.77 -4.53
CA LYS A 90 -15.85 9.87 -5.52
C LYS A 90 -15.68 11.28 -4.98
#